data_AF-A0A3B8QSH6-F1
#
_entry.id   AF-A0A3B8QSH6-F1
#
_cell.length_a   1.000
_cell.length_b   1.000
_cell.length_c   1.000
_cell.angle_alpha   90.00
_cell.angle_beta   90.00
_cell.angle_gamma   90.00
#
_symmetry.space_group_name_H-M   'P 1'
#
loop_
_entity.id
_entity.type
_entity.pdbx_description
1 polymer ?
#
loop_
_entity_poly.entity_id
_entity_poly.type
_entity_poly.pdbx_seq_one_letter_code
_entity_poly.pdbx_strand_id
1 'polypeptide(L)'
;AAGLELDRYDLEFGTPHEAYLLAHSEAHTNLMLQVNEEIHFSVRGYHGSGTENPMVRADMIYYKTPNNGALFAPGSLSWCGSLSHNNYNNNVSKITENAIRGFLKDEELP
;
A
#
# COMPACT_ATOMS: atom_id res chain seq x y z
N ALA A 1 5.67 6.10 -7.09
CA ALA A 1 5.22 5.90 -5.69
C ALA A 1 4.71 4.49 -5.46
N ALA A 2 3.92 3.93 -6.39
CA ALA A 2 3.53 2.53 -6.37
C ALA A 2 4.14 1.79 -7.57
N GLY A 3 4.82 0.67 -7.34
CA GLY A 3 5.55 -0.09 -8.36
C GLY A 3 6.64 -0.98 -7.77
N LEU A 4 7.21 -1.83 -8.64
CA LEU A 4 8.15 -2.91 -8.34
C LEU A 4 7.51 -4.05 -7.55
N GLU A 5 7.07 -3.80 -6.32
CA GLU A 5 6.29 -4.74 -5.50
C GLU A 5 5.13 -3.99 -4.84
N LEU A 6 4.00 -4.69 -4.68
CA LEU A 6 2.72 -4.14 -4.25
C LEU A 6 2.10 -5.07 -3.19
N ASP A 7 1.77 -4.51 -2.03
CA ASP A 7 1.01 -5.19 -0.98
C ASP A 7 -0.45 -4.72 -1.01
N ARG A 8 -1.37 -5.67 -0.80
CA ARG A 8 -2.81 -5.42 -0.88
C ARG A 8 -3.48 -5.62 0.47
N TYR A 9 -4.47 -4.78 0.78
CA TYR A 9 -5.39 -5.00 1.89
C TYR A 9 -6.26 -6.23 1.60
N ASP A 10 -6.33 -7.14 2.56
CA ASP A 10 -7.19 -8.32 2.45
C ASP A 10 -7.60 -8.87 3.82
N LEU A 11 -8.90 -8.93 4.08
CA LEU A 11 -9.45 -9.45 5.34
C LEU A 11 -9.29 -10.98 5.43
N GLU A 12 -9.32 -11.69 4.30
CA GLU A 12 -9.16 -13.15 4.30
C GLU A 12 -7.74 -13.57 4.67
N PHE A 13 -6.76 -12.69 4.43
CA PHE A 13 -5.36 -12.88 4.82
C PHE A 13 -4.98 -12.17 6.14
N GLY A 14 -5.97 -11.73 6.92
CA GLY A 14 -5.76 -11.31 8.31
C GLY A 14 -5.51 -9.81 8.51
N THR A 15 -5.84 -8.97 7.53
CA THR A 15 -5.90 -7.53 7.80
C THR A 15 -6.94 -7.24 8.90
N PRO A 16 -6.65 -6.40 9.91
CA PRO A 16 -7.63 -6.08 10.95
C PRO A 16 -8.90 -5.43 10.38
N HIS A 17 -10.06 -5.76 10.94
CA HIS A 17 -11.35 -5.22 10.49
C HIS A 17 -11.50 -3.71 10.70
N GLU A 18 -10.82 -3.18 11.71
CA GLU A 18 -10.76 -1.75 12.03
C GLU A 18 -9.74 -0.97 11.18
N ALA A 19 -9.11 -1.61 10.19
CA ALA A 19 -8.15 -0.92 9.33
C ALA A 19 -8.82 -0.05 8.28
N TYR A 20 -8.31 1.17 8.15
CA TYR A 20 -8.69 2.14 7.15
C TYR A 20 -7.91 1.90 5.87
N LEU A 21 -8.60 1.69 4.75
CA LEU A 21 -8.04 1.76 3.41
C LEU A 21 -8.05 3.22 2.94
N LEU A 22 -6.89 3.86 2.94
CA LEU A 22 -6.73 5.29 2.69
C LEU A 22 -6.66 5.64 1.19
N ALA A 23 -6.00 4.78 0.42
CA ALA A 23 -5.83 4.92 -1.03
C ALA A 23 -5.46 3.58 -1.64
N HIS A 24 -5.71 3.42 -2.93
CA HIS A 24 -5.13 2.36 -3.74
C HIS A 24 -4.42 2.96 -4.95
N SER A 25 -3.38 2.28 -5.43
CA SER A 25 -2.70 2.64 -6.67
C SER A 25 -3.49 2.22 -7.92
N GLU A 26 -3.14 2.82 -9.05
CA GLU A 26 -3.74 2.55 -10.36
C GLU A 26 -2.67 2.65 -11.46
N ALA A 27 -3.08 2.46 -12.72
CA ALA A 27 -2.24 2.59 -13.92
C ALA A 27 -1.04 1.62 -13.98
N HIS A 28 -1.21 0.41 -13.43
CA HIS A 28 -0.23 -0.66 -13.58
C HIS A 28 -0.27 -1.25 -14.99
N THR A 29 0.90 -1.54 -15.55
CA THR A 29 1.01 -2.16 -16.88
C THR A 29 0.89 -3.68 -16.78
N ASN A 30 0.82 -4.35 -17.94
CA ASN A 30 0.79 -5.82 -17.99
C ASN A 30 2.08 -6.51 -17.53
N LEU A 31 3.11 -5.74 -17.15
CA LEU A 31 4.32 -6.26 -16.53
C LEU A 31 4.14 -6.55 -15.04
N MET A 32 3.16 -5.93 -14.39
CA MET A 32 2.78 -6.29 -13.02
C MET A 32 1.78 -7.44 -13.09
N LEU A 33 2.08 -8.52 -12.37
CA LEU A 33 1.30 -9.75 -12.35
C LEU A 33 0.91 -10.09 -10.92
N GLN A 34 -0.25 -10.72 -10.76
CA GLN A 34 -0.64 -11.32 -9.48
C GLN A 34 0.28 -12.49 -9.13
N VAL A 35 0.59 -12.63 -7.84
CA VAL A 35 1.48 -13.69 -7.32
C VAL A 35 0.82 -15.06 -7.42
N ASN A 36 1.62 -16.12 -7.65
CA ASN A 36 1.11 -17.47 -7.86
C ASN A 36 0.40 -18.05 -6.63
N GLU A 37 0.78 -17.58 -5.45
CA GLU A 37 0.20 -17.94 -4.15
C GLU A 37 -1.31 -17.67 -4.11
N GLU A 38 -1.81 -16.70 -4.88
CA GLU A 38 -3.24 -16.37 -4.95
C GLU A 38 -3.98 -17.01 -6.14
N ILE A 39 -3.26 -17.38 -7.21
CA ILE A 39 -3.87 -17.83 -8.48
C ILE A 39 -3.58 -19.31 -8.82
N HIS A 40 -2.91 -20.03 -7.92
CA HIS A 40 -2.49 -21.44 -8.01
C HIS A 40 -1.53 -21.78 -9.17
N PHE A 41 -1.77 -21.29 -10.38
CA PHE A 41 -0.92 -21.48 -11.55
C PHE A 41 -1.13 -20.37 -12.57
N SER A 42 -0.03 -19.89 -13.15
CA SER A 42 -0.07 -18.92 -14.25
C SER A 42 -0.49 -19.59 -15.57
N VAL A 43 -1.52 -19.09 -16.26
CA VAL A 43 -1.88 -19.54 -17.63
C VAL A 43 -1.90 -18.40 -18.65
N ARG A 44 -1.58 -18.74 -19.89
CA ARG A 44 -1.69 -17.79 -21.01
C ARG A 44 -3.17 -17.45 -21.23
N GLY A 45 -3.51 -16.17 -21.22
CA GLY A 45 -4.90 -15.68 -21.32
C GLY A 45 -5.60 -15.52 -19.96
N TYR A 46 -4.90 -15.76 -18.85
CA TYR A 46 -5.39 -15.32 -17.55
C TYR A 46 -5.37 -13.80 -17.49
N HIS A 47 -6.51 -13.19 -17.13
CA HIS A 47 -6.64 -11.76 -16.91
C HIS A 47 -5.97 -11.34 -15.58
N GLY A 48 -4.70 -11.68 -15.40
CA GLY A 48 -3.98 -11.57 -14.13
C GLY A 48 -3.07 -10.36 -14.05
N SER A 49 -3.01 -9.56 -15.11
CA SER A 49 -2.05 -8.48 -15.26
C SER A 49 -2.60 -7.11 -14.86
N GLY A 50 -1.70 -6.13 -14.67
CA GLY A 50 -2.04 -4.85 -14.06
C GLY A 50 -3.13 -4.01 -14.73
N THR A 51 -3.43 -4.22 -16.02
CA THR A 51 -4.47 -3.42 -16.72
C THR A 51 -5.88 -4.01 -16.61
N GLU A 52 -6.00 -5.25 -16.14
CA GLU A 52 -7.25 -6.03 -16.19
C GLU A 52 -7.61 -6.66 -14.83
N ASN A 53 -6.60 -6.89 -13.98
CA ASN A 53 -6.79 -7.54 -12.69
C ASN A 53 -6.89 -6.50 -11.56
N PRO A 54 -8.06 -6.33 -10.91
CA PRO A 54 -8.21 -5.38 -9.79
C PRO A 54 -7.38 -5.76 -8.56
N MET A 55 -6.86 -6.98 -8.50
CA MET A 55 -5.99 -7.46 -7.42
C MET A 55 -4.55 -6.95 -7.55
N VAL A 56 -4.15 -6.47 -8.74
CA VAL A 56 -2.82 -5.88 -8.97
C VAL A 56 -2.86 -4.40 -8.59
N ARG A 57 -2.68 -4.14 -7.29
CA ARG A 57 -2.60 -2.80 -6.72
C ARG A 57 -1.85 -2.84 -5.39
N ALA A 58 -1.17 -1.74 -5.09
CA ALA A 58 -0.77 -1.38 -3.73
C ALA A 58 -1.93 -0.67 -3.01
N ASP A 59 -2.19 -1.08 -1.77
CA ASP A 59 -3.17 -0.45 -0.86
C ASP A 59 -2.44 0.25 0.29
N MET A 60 -2.79 1.52 0.53
CA MET A 60 -2.29 2.30 1.65
C MET A 60 -3.26 2.16 2.82
N ILE A 61 -2.76 1.67 3.96
CA ILE A 61 -3.59 1.35 5.12
C ILE A 61 -3.10 2.03 6.40
N TYR A 62 -4.04 2.23 7.32
CA TYR A 62 -3.78 2.69 8.68
C TYR A 62 -4.70 1.99 9.67
N TYR A 63 -4.18 1.59 10.84
CA TYR A 63 -5.00 1.09 11.93
C TYR A 63 -4.35 1.24 13.29
N LYS A 64 -5.17 1.29 14.35
CA LYS A 64 -4.71 1.34 15.74
C LYS A 64 -4.42 -0.05 16.29
N THR A 65 -3.49 -0.13 17.23
CA THR A 65 -3.19 -1.33 18.00
C THR A 65 -3.38 -1.06 19.50
N PRO A 66 -3.45 -2.12 20.34
CA PRO A 66 -3.56 -1.94 21.78
C PRO A 66 -2.44 -1.06 22.37
N ASN A 67 -2.70 -0.46 23.53
CA ASN A 67 -1.76 0.43 24.23
C ASN A 67 -1.34 1.66 23.44
N ASN A 68 -2.30 2.29 22.73
CA ASN A 68 -2.09 3.51 21.93
C ASN A 68 -1.02 3.36 20.84
N GLY A 69 -0.88 2.15 20.28
CA GLY A 69 -0.06 1.95 19.09
C GLY A 69 -0.86 2.19 17.82
N ALA A 70 -0.15 2.31 16.69
CA ALA A 70 -0.76 2.32 15.37
C ALA A 70 0.24 1.81 14.32
N LEU A 71 -0.30 1.41 13.17
CA LEU A 71 0.45 1.02 11.99
C LEU A 71 0.01 1.90 10.82
N PHE A 72 0.99 2.37 10.06
CA PHE A 72 0.81 2.96 8.73
C PHE A 72 1.62 2.17 7.72
N ALA A 73 1.01 1.76 6.61
CA ALA A 73 1.69 1.06 5.52
C ALA A 73 1.28 1.64 4.15
N PRO A 74 2.25 2.09 3.31
CA PRO A 74 1.96 2.60 1.97
C PRO A 74 1.80 1.50 0.91
N GLY A 75 2.17 0.26 1.22
CA GLY A 75 1.94 -0.91 0.37
C GLY A 75 2.78 -1.01 -0.91
N SER A 76 3.90 -0.28 -1.03
CA SER A 76 4.77 -0.41 -2.21
C SER A 76 6.25 -0.22 -1.95
N LEU A 77 7.07 -1.06 -2.58
CA LEU A 77 8.55 -0.98 -2.57
C LEU A 77 9.06 0.37 -3.10
N SER A 78 8.46 0.88 -4.18
CA SER A 78 8.90 2.14 -4.80
C SER A 78 8.53 3.41 -4.02
N TRP A 79 7.86 3.28 -2.86
CA TRP A 79 7.41 4.41 -2.05
C TRP A 79 8.56 5.31 -1.63
N CYS A 80 9.58 4.75 -0.97
CA CYS A 80 10.73 5.52 -0.49
C CYS A 80 11.52 6.18 -1.63
N GLY A 81 11.59 5.52 -2.80
CA GLY A 81 12.21 6.09 -4.00
C GLY A 81 11.51 7.34 -4.52
N SER A 82 10.27 7.61 -4.10
CA SER A 82 9.49 8.78 -4.52
C SER A 82 9.61 9.97 -3.55
N LEU A 83 10.27 9.82 -2.40
CA LEU A 83 10.39 10.88 -1.39
C LEU A 83 11.13 12.12 -1.92
N SER A 84 12.28 11.95 -2.58
CA SER A 84 13.08 13.09 -3.06
C SER A 84 12.54 13.75 -4.34
N HIS A 85 11.43 13.26 -4.90
CA HIS A 85 10.84 13.84 -6.10
C HIS A 85 10.50 15.32 -5.91
N ASN A 86 10.77 16.14 -6.93
CA ASN A 86 10.51 17.58 -6.92
C ASN A 86 11.08 18.28 -5.68
N ASN A 87 12.34 17.98 -5.33
CA ASN A 87 13.02 18.52 -4.14
C ASN A 87 12.21 18.30 -2.85
N TYR A 88 11.71 17.07 -2.65
CA TYR A 88 10.86 16.67 -1.52
C TYR A 88 9.48 17.36 -1.45
N ASN A 89 9.12 18.21 -2.42
CA ASN A 89 7.81 18.85 -2.48
C ASN A 89 6.83 18.00 -3.28
N ASN A 90 6.33 16.94 -2.65
CA ASN A 90 5.38 16.01 -3.24
C ASN A 90 4.49 15.35 -2.16
N ASN A 91 3.44 14.65 -2.59
CA ASN A 91 2.48 14.02 -1.69
C ASN A 91 3.07 12.85 -0.88
N VAL A 92 4.01 12.08 -1.43
CA VAL A 92 4.66 10.96 -0.74
C VAL A 92 5.42 11.46 0.49
N SER A 93 6.21 12.51 0.33
CA SER A 93 6.93 13.17 1.41
C SER A 93 5.98 13.74 2.46
N LYS A 94 4.93 14.45 2.03
CA LYS A 94 3.95 15.06 2.94
C LYS A 94 3.19 14.00 3.76
N ILE A 95 2.74 12.91 3.13
CA ILE A 95 2.04 11.81 3.81
C ILE A 95 2.98 11.14 4.83
N THR A 96 4.21 10.84 4.42
CA THR A 96 5.21 10.20 5.30
C THR A 96 5.55 11.11 6.48
N GLU A 97 5.77 12.40 6.24
CA GLU A 97 6.02 13.40 7.29
C GLU A 97 4.84 13.49 8.26
N ASN A 98 3.61 13.55 7.75
CA ASN A 98 2.41 13.59 8.59
C ASN A 98 2.27 12.35 9.48
N ALA A 99 2.52 11.15 8.94
CA ALA A 99 2.48 9.91 9.71
C ALA A 99 3.53 9.90 10.82
N ILE A 100 4.80 10.22 10.49
CA ILE A 100 5.90 10.29 11.47
C ILE A 100 5.60 11.33 12.55
N ARG A 101 5.19 12.55 12.15
CA ARG A 101 4.84 13.60 13.12
C ARG A 101 3.66 13.21 13.99
N GLY A 102 2.68 12.50 13.46
CA GLY A 102 1.56 11.94 14.22
C GLY A 102 2.04 10.95 15.28
N PHE A 103 2.90 10.01 14.91
CA PHE A 103 3.45 8.99 15.81
C PHE A 103 4.39 9.53 16.89
N LEU A 104 4.97 10.71 16.68
CA LEU A 104 5.84 11.37 17.67
C LEU A 104 5.09 12.22 18.70
N LYS A 105 3.76 12.38 18.58
CA LYS A 105 2.98 13.11 19.59
C LYS A 105 2.77 12.25 20.84
N ASP A 106 2.79 12.89 22.00
CA ASP A 106 2.45 12.26 23.29
C ASP A 106 0.92 12.10 23.50
N GLU A 107 0.13 12.37 22.47
CA GLU A 107 -1.33 12.31 22.49
C GLU A 107 -1.85 10.93 22.06
N GLU A 108 -3.13 10.68 22.27
CA GLU A 108 -3.76 9.48 21.71
C GLU A 108 -3.70 9.52 20.18
N LEU A 109 -3.26 8.42 19.56
CA LEU A 109 -3.21 8.32 18.11
C LEU A 109 -4.64 8.26 17.54
N PRO A 110 -4.90 8.97 16.43
CA PRO A 110 -6.20 8.96 15.79
C PRO A 110 -6.60 7.58 15.26
#